data_AF-A0A7S0C757-F1
#
_entry.id   AF-A0A7S0C757-F1
#
_cell.length_a   1.000
_cell.length_b   1.000
_cell.length_c   1.000
_cell.angle_alpha   90.00
_cell.angle_beta   90.00
_cell.angle_gamma   90.00
#
_symmetry.space_group_name_H-M   'P 1'
#
loop_
_entity.id
_entity.type
_entity.pdbx_description
1 polymer ?
#
loop_
_entity_poly.entity_id
_entity_poly.type
_entity_poly.pdbx_seq_one_letter_code
_entity_poly.pdbx_strand_id
1 'polypeptide(L)'
;ADFHYQEEWNHMVSSSSFNLITAFSQENPSRKTYVQQALKRNDGGIWVARHILEQKGSVYIAGSAKMARSVKETIVEILGEVLEGGEKEAMMVLKKLTRLGRFCVEAWS
;
A
#
# COMPACT_ATOMS: atom_id res chain seq x y z
N ALA A 1 20.11 -9.43 -8.74
CA ALA A 1 18.73 -8.98 -8.47
C ALA A 1 18.79 -7.56 -7.95
N ASP A 2 17.86 -6.70 -8.36
CA ASP A 2 17.73 -5.29 -7.99
C ASP A 2 16.92 -5.09 -6.68
N PHE A 3 17.10 -6.00 -5.71
CA PHE A 3 16.44 -5.90 -4.41
C PHE A 3 17.29 -5.05 -3.46
N HIS A 4 17.09 -3.74 -3.52
CA HIS A 4 17.81 -2.77 -2.69
C HIS A 4 17.58 -3.04 -1.19
N TYR A 5 18.68 -3.02 -0.43
CA TYR A 5 18.73 -3.21 1.04
C TYR A 5 18.16 -4.56 1.52
N GLN A 6 18.28 -5.60 0.70
CA GLN A 6 17.72 -6.92 1.02
C GLN A 6 18.19 -7.46 2.37
N GLU A 7 19.46 -7.31 2.71
CA GLU A 7 20.02 -7.83 3.98
C GLU A 7 19.44 -7.08 5.18
N GLU A 8 19.35 -5.76 5.10
CA GLU A 8 18.79 -4.91 6.14
C GLU A 8 17.30 -5.18 6.35
N TRP A 9 16.53 -5.33 5.27
CA TRP A 9 15.11 -5.71 5.36
C TRP A 9 14.93 -7.07 6.01
N ASN A 10 15.73 -8.07 5.61
CA ASN A 10 15.66 -9.41 6.19
C ASN A 10 16.02 -9.39 7.68
N HIS A 11 17.03 -8.60 8.06
CA HIS A 11 17.38 -8.39 9.47
C HIS A 11 16.20 -7.78 10.23
N MET A 12 15.60 -6.70 9.73
CA MET A 12 14.43 -6.06 10.35
C MET A 12 13.24 -7.01 10.53
N VAL A 13 12.94 -7.84 9.51
CA VAL A 13 11.89 -8.87 9.60
C VAL A 13 12.20 -9.87 10.72
N SER A 14 13.46 -10.27 10.88
CA SER A 14 13.85 -11.25 11.91
C SER A 14 13.95 -10.68 13.33
N SER A 15 14.25 -9.39 13.47
CA SER A 15 14.62 -8.76 14.74
C SER A 15 13.57 -7.81 15.31
N SER A 16 12.47 -7.56 14.59
CA SER A 16 11.44 -6.59 15.01
C SER A 16 10.04 -7.01 14.53
N SER A 17 9.01 -6.33 15.03
CA SER A 17 7.63 -6.50 14.53
C SER A 17 7.45 -5.80 13.17
N PHE A 18 8.20 -6.23 12.16
CA PHE A 18 8.20 -5.67 10.81
C PHE A 18 7.77 -6.74 9.80
N ASN A 19 6.75 -6.43 9.01
CA ASN A 19 6.28 -7.29 7.93
C ASN A 19 6.70 -6.72 6.58
N LEU A 20 7.35 -7.53 5.76
CA LEU A 20 7.79 -7.16 4.42
C LEU A 20 6.98 -7.88 3.37
N ILE A 21 6.40 -7.14 2.43
CA ILE A 21 5.68 -7.67 1.28
C ILE A 21 6.38 -7.17 0.02
N THR A 22 7.00 -8.08 -0.73
CA THR A 22 7.73 -7.77 -1.96
C THR A 22 6.91 -8.07 -3.21
N ALA A 23 7.17 -7.33 -4.29
CA ALA A 23 6.57 -7.54 -5.60
C ALA A 23 7.65 -7.52 -6.69
N PHE A 24 8.11 -8.70 -7.11
CA PHE A 24 9.15 -8.83 -8.14
C PHE A 24 8.52 -8.90 -9.53
N SER A 25 8.54 -7.77 -10.25
CA SER A 25 7.87 -7.67 -11.55
C SER A 25 8.46 -8.55 -12.66
N GLN A 26 9.73 -8.97 -12.52
CA GLN A 26 10.45 -9.77 -13.52
C GLN A 26 10.47 -11.28 -13.22
N GLU A 27 10.04 -11.70 -12.03
CA GLU A 27 10.08 -13.11 -11.61
C GLU A 27 9.21 -14.00 -12.50
N ASN A 28 8.07 -13.48 -12.95
CA ASN A 28 7.21 -14.13 -13.92
C ASN A 28 6.96 -13.20 -15.13
N PRO A 29 7.65 -13.41 -16.27
CA PRO A 29 7.51 -12.58 -17.45
C PRO A 29 6.10 -12.52 -18.04
N SER A 30 5.29 -13.57 -17.86
CA SER A 30 3.90 -13.61 -18.37
C SER A 30 2.90 -12.95 -17.40
N ARG A 31 3.29 -12.70 -16.15
CA ARG A 31 2.43 -12.09 -15.13
C ARG A 31 3.22 -11.18 -14.19
N LYS A 32 3.51 -9.97 -14.66
CA LYS A 32 4.15 -8.93 -13.85
C LYS A 32 3.34 -8.65 -12.58
N THR A 33 4.00 -8.68 -11.44
CA THR A 33 3.41 -8.32 -10.13
C THR A 33 4.02 -7.01 -9.66
N TYR A 34 3.19 -6.02 -9.35
CA TYR A 34 3.60 -4.75 -8.75
C TYR A 34 2.98 -4.60 -7.35
N VAL A 35 3.42 -3.57 -6.63
CA VAL A 35 3.07 -3.33 -5.22
C VAL A 35 1.57 -3.19 -4.99
N GLN A 36 0.83 -2.57 -5.92
CA GLN A 36 -0.63 -2.45 -5.82
C GLN A 36 -1.35 -3.80 -5.94
N GLN A 37 -0.85 -4.73 -6.78
CA GLN A 37 -1.41 -6.08 -6.80
C GLN A 37 -1.00 -6.89 -5.57
N ALA A 38 0.22 -6.71 -5.06
CA ALA A 38 0.66 -7.35 -3.82
C ALA A 38 -0.20 -6.90 -2.62
N LEU A 39 -0.53 -5.59 -2.57
CA LEU A 39 -1.40 -4.99 -1.57
C LEU A 39 -2.77 -5.68 -1.52
N LYS A 40 -3.42 -5.84 -2.69
CA LYS A 40 -4.75 -6.45 -2.82
C LYS A 40 -4.72 -7.98 -2.66
N ARG A 41 -3.65 -8.65 -3.08
CA ARG A 41 -3.49 -10.12 -2.89
C ARG A 41 -3.26 -10.50 -1.44
N ASN A 42 -2.55 -9.66 -0.69
CA ASN A 42 -2.31 -9.89 0.72
C ASN A 42 -3.61 -9.72 1.52
N ASP A 43 -4.21 -10.84 1.95
CA ASP A 43 -5.46 -10.86 2.73
C ASP A 43 -6.61 -10.06 2.09
N GLY A 44 -6.70 -10.05 0.75
CA GLY A 44 -7.71 -9.26 0.04
C GLY A 44 -7.58 -7.74 0.20
N GLY A 45 -6.49 -7.23 0.80
CA GLY A 45 -6.36 -5.83 1.22
C GLY A 45 -7.02 -5.49 2.55
N ILE A 46 -7.69 -6.44 3.22
CA ILE A 46 -8.41 -6.24 4.49
C ILE A 46 -7.48 -5.68 5.57
N TRP A 47 -6.23 -6.15 5.61
CA TRP A 47 -5.23 -5.66 6.56
C TRP A 47 -5.02 -4.13 6.46
N VAL A 48 -4.96 -3.57 5.25
CA VAL A 48 -4.82 -2.11 5.03
C VAL A 48 -6.08 -1.39 5.45
N ALA A 49 -7.26 -1.93 5.11
CA ALA A 49 -8.53 -1.34 5.51
C ALA A 49 -8.62 -1.24 7.04
N ARG A 50 -8.31 -2.31 7.77
CA ARG A 50 -8.28 -2.32 9.24
C ARG A 50 -7.25 -1.36 9.81
N HIS A 51 -6.06 -1.32 9.22
CA HIS A 51 -5.01 -0.40 9.65
C HIS A 51 -5.47 1.07 9.56
N ILE A 52 -6.14 1.42 8.47
CA ILE A 52 -6.66 2.77 8.21
C ILE A 52 -7.87 3.09 9.11
N LEU A 53 -8.86 2.19 9.16
CA LEU A 53 -10.17 2.47 9.75
C LEU A 53 -10.21 2.25 11.27
N GLU A 54 -9.55 1.21 11.76
CA GLU A 54 -9.62 0.77 13.17
C GLU A 54 -8.41 1.22 13.98
N GLN A 55 -7.21 1.13 13.39
CA GLN A 55 -5.96 1.24 14.13
C GLN A 55 -5.34 2.64 14.08
N LYS A 56 -6.00 3.61 13.43
CA LYS A 56 -5.50 4.98 13.25
C LYS A 56 -4.14 5.04 12.52
N GLY A 57 -3.82 4.02 11.73
CA GLY A 57 -2.57 3.87 11.02
C GLY A 57 -2.27 4.98 10.03
N SER A 58 -1.00 5.10 9.68
CA SER A 58 -0.50 6.08 8.70
C SER A 58 -0.05 5.36 7.43
N VAL A 59 -0.32 5.97 6.28
CA VAL A 59 0.07 5.46 4.97
C VAL A 59 1.04 6.42 4.31
N TYR A 60 2.14 5.87 3.81
CA TYR A 60 3.18 6.59 3.07
C TYR A 60 3.41 5.92 1.74
N ILE A 61 3.42 6.71 0.66
CA ILE A 61 3.68 6.23 -0.69
C ILE A 61 4.82 7.06 -1.27
N ALA A 62 5.94 6.42 -1.64
CA ALA A 62 7.09 7.10 -2.22
C ALA A 62 7.57 6.42 -3.50
N GLY A 63 7.90 7.18 -4.54
CA GLY A 63 8.38 6.63 -5.81
C GLY A 63 7.91 7.38 -7.05
N SER A 64 7.75 6.66 -8.16
CA SER A 64 7.24 7.28 -9.39
C SER A 64 5.78 7.72 -9.25
N ALA A 65 5.44 8.85 -9.88
CA ALA A 65 4.07 9.38 -9.91
C ALA A 65 3.03 8.37 -10.43
N LYS A 66 3.41 7.56 -11.42
CA LYS A 66 2.55 6.49 -11.96
C LYS A 66 2.27 5.41 -10.92
N MET A 67 3.29 4.93 -10.21
CA MET A 67 3.13 3.92 -9.17
C MET A 67 2.27 4.46 -8.02
N ALA A 68 2.57 5.68 -7.58
CA ALA A 68 1.86 6.30 -6.46
C ALA A 68 0.36 6.47 -6.75
N ARG A 69 0.01 6.87 -7.99
CA ARG A 69 -1.38 6.95 -8.43
C ARG A 69 -2.08 5.58 -8.37
N SER A 70 -1.47 4.54 -8.94
CA SER A 70 -2.05 3.20 -8.95
C SER A 70 -2.22 2.61 -7.55
N VAL A 71 -1.27 2.82 -6.64
CA VAL A 71 -1.40 2.36 -5.25
C VAL A 71 -2.54 3.09 -4.55
N LYS A 72 -2.66 4.41 -4.73
CA LYS A 72 -3.77 5.18 -4.16
C LYS A 72 -5.12 4.70 -4.67
N GLU A 73 -5.25 4.47 -5.98
CA GLU A 73 -6.48 3.92 -6.60
C GLU A 73 -6.84 2.56 -5.98
N THR A 74 -5.87 1.64 -5.82
CA THR A 74 -6.11 0.35 -5.17
C THR A 74 -6.52 0.48 -3.69
N ILE A 75 -5.96 1.43 -2.94
CA ILE A 75 -6.40 1.68 -1.55
C ILE A 75 -7.86 2.15 -1.53
N VAL A 76 -8.27 3.01 -2.47
CA VAL A 76 -9.67 3.47 -2.59
C VAL A 76 -10.60 2.30 -2.89
N GLU A 77 -10.23 1.41 -3.83
CA GLU A 77 -10.99 0.20 -4.12
C GLU A 77 -11.17 -0.67 -2.87
N ILE A 78 -10.07 -1.01 -2.18
CA ILE A 78 -10.08 -1.84 -0.97
C ILE A 78 -10.99 -1.24 0.11
N LEU A 79 -10.88 0.07 0.36
CA LEU A 79 -11.75 0.74 1.33
C LEU A 79 -13.21 0.78 0.86
N GLY A 80 -13.45 0.95 -0.44
CA GLY A 80 -14.78 0.94 -1.02
C GLY A 80 -15.48 -0.42 -0.96
N GLU A 81 -14.74 -1.52 -0.93
CA GLU A 81 -15.28 -2.87 -0.74
C GLU A 81 -15.79 -3.11 0.69
N VAL A 82 -15.30 -2.36 1.69
CA VAL A 82 -15.67 -2.54 3.11
C VAL A 82 -16.57 -1.43 3.67
N LEU A 83 -16.59 -0.25 3.07
CA LEU A 83 -17.39 0.89 3.50
C LEU A 83 -18.76 0.88 2.80
N GLU A 84 -19.84 1.14 3.56
CA GLU A 84 -21.20 1.19 3.01
C GLU A 84 -21.36 2.25 1.90
N GLY A 85 -20.66 3.38 2.02
CA GLY A 85 -20.65 4.44 1.02
C GLY A 85 -19.71 4.20 -0.17
N GLY A 86 -19.09 3.03 -0.26
CA GLY A 86 -18.23 2.61 -1.36
C GLY A 86 -17.03 3.54 -1.59
N GLU A 87 -16.56 3.61 -2.84
CA GLU A 87 -15.38 4.41 -3.21
C GLU A 87 -15.52 5.91 -2.88
N LYS A 88 -16.74 6.46 -2.94
CA LYS A 88 -16.99 7.86 -2.61
C LYS A 88 -16.65 8.14 -1.15
N GLU A 89 -17.04 7.25 -0.24
CA GLU A 89 -16.68 7.36 1.18
C GLU A 89 -15.18 7.11 1.39
N ALA A 90 -14.60 6.12 0.72
CA ALA A 90 -13.17 5.86 0.77
C ALA A 90 -12.33 7.11 0.40
N MET A 91 -12.69 7.83 -0.66
CA MET A 91 -12.02 9.08 -1.04
C MET A 91 -12.13 10.16 0.04
N MET A 92 -13.28 10.27 0.72
CA MET A 92 -13.46 11.19 1.84
C MET A 92 -12.58 10.81 3.04
N VAL A 93 -12.46 9.52 3.35
CA VAL A 93 -11.55 8.99 4.38
C VAL A 93 -10.12 9.38 4.07
N LEU A 94 -9.63 9.13 2.85
CA LEU A 94 -8.27 9.50 2.46
C LEU A 94 -8.02 11.00 2.55
N LYS A 95 -8.98 11.83 2.09
CA LYS A 95 -8.88 13.30 2.22
C LYS A 95 -8.76 13.74 3.68
N LYS A 96 -9.51 13.11 4.58
CA LYS A 96 -9.41 13.36 6.02
C LYS A 96 -8.04 12.95 6.56
N LEU A 97 -7.50 11.79 6.18
CA LEU A 97 -6.19 11.33 6.62
C LEU A 97 -5.06 12.23 6.12
N THR A 98 -5.12 12.71 4.88
CA THR A 98 -4.14 13.68 4.35
C THR A 98 -4.11 14.96 5.19
N ARG A 99 -5.28 15.51 5.54
CA ARG A 99 -5.34 16.70 6.42
C ARG A 99 -4.79 16.43 7.83
N LEU A 100 -4.86 15.18 8.29
CA LEU A 100 -4.33 14.74 9.58
C LEU A 100 -2.86 14.29 9.51
N GLY A 101 -2.20 14.40 8.35
CA GLY A 101 -0.81 13.97 8.17
C GLY A 101 -0.60 12.45 8.20
N ARG A 102 -1.67 11.66 8.00
CA ARG A 102 -1.66 10.18 8.06
C ARG A 102 -1.82 9.51 6.69
N PHE A 103 -1.90 10.29 5.63
CA PHE A 103 -1.80 9.80 4.26
C PHE A 103 -0.93 10.77 3.46
N CYS A 104 0.32 10.35 3.22
CA CYS A 104 1.35 11.17 2.59
C CYS A 104 1.85 10.50 1.31
N VAL A 105 2.04 11.30 0.26
CA VAL A 105 2.53 10.84 -1.04
C VAL A 105 3.69 11.72 -1.47
N GLU A 106 4.86 11.12 -1.60
CA GLU A 106 6.11 11.74 -2.05
C GLU A 106 6.48 11.14 -3.40
N ALA A 107 6.01 11.73 -4.50
CA ALA A 107 6.15 11.14 -5.83
C ALA A 107 6.84 12.08 -6.84
N TRP A 108 7.65 11.51 -7.71
CA TRP A 108 8.44 12.22 -8.72
C TRP A 108 8.27 11.62 -10.14
N SER A 109 8.66 12.41 -11.15
CA SER A 109 8.59 12.07 -12.58
C SER A 109 9.97 11.94 -13.19
#